data_AF-A0AAF0UK67-F1
#
_entry.id   AF-A0AAF0UK67-F1
#
_cell.length_a   1.000
_cell.length_b   1.000
_cell.length_c   1.000
_cell.angle_alpha   90.00
_cell.angle_beta   90.00
_cell.angle_gamma   90.00
#
_symmetry.space_group_name_H-M   'P 1'
#
loop_
_entity.id
_entity.type
_entity.pdbx_description
1 polymer ?
#
loop_
_entity_poly.entity_id
_entity_poly.type
_entity_poly.pdbx_seq_one_letter_code
_entity_poly.pdbx_strand_id
1 'polypeptide(L)'
;MERGKENEGQTKGENKSLVSSTVLHEDIVNLLDFIERLRNGCVLTSLDIDQIEDLTLELMFVSGFFHLYYSFFSEGCNDKMSCISNEIHDLVQSLLHRHGEDMLVNMNYHDLFENIKSYITYAEPSHVTTTEDRLVELLDAILMYLQYLPKLCSELIFTSMTQYELLQNVFGNLRDFHRLKVNGCVEYETIEYVIPHLQLKAQRVVNFCFTLFYYQLDEFDESDVSRVNSKLANLLVQVIPVELEVMHICCTNLKGSKLKEVGRSSSSS
;
A
#
# COMPACT_ATOMS: atom_id res chain seq x y z
N MET A 1 5.36 1.25 63.87
CA MET A 1 4.98 2.43 63.05
C MET A 1 6.16 2.64 62.10
N GLU A 2 5.90 2.60 60.78
CA GLU A 2 6.81 2.89 59.63
C GLU A 2 8.13 2.12 59.55
N ARG A 3 8.44 1.21 58.61
CA ARG A 3 8.11 1.00 57.18
C ARG A 3 8.69 2.07 56.24
N GLY A 4 9.73 1.67 55.49
CA GLY A 4 9.98 2.13 54.10
C GLY A 4 11.26 2.94 53.85
N LYS A 5 12.18 2.37 53.05
CA LYS A 5 12.95 2.99 51.96
C LYS A 5 13.92 1.93 51.41
N GLU A 6 13.58 1.29 50.29
CA GLU A 6 13.76 1.74 48.89
C GLU A 6 14.93 0.95 48.31
N ASN A 7 14.62 0.08 47.35
CA ASN A 7 15.46 -0.31 46.22
C ASN A 7 14.58 -1.13 45.29
N GLU A 8 13.63 -0.46 44.65
CA GLU A 8 12.99 -0.99 43.45
C GLU A 8 13.98 -0.80 42.30
N GLY A 9 14.25 -1.93 41.62
CA GLY A 9 15.13 -1.98 40.47
C GLY A 9 14.65 -1.05 39.36
N GLN A 10 15.55 -0.24 38.85
CA GLN A 10 15.46 0.27 37.50
C GLN A 10 15.54 -0.93 36.54
N THR A 11 14.40 -1.43 36.10
CA THR A 11 14.32 -2.06 34.78
C THR A 11 14.64 -0.97 33.77
N LYS A 12 15.88 -0.98 33.26
CA LYS A 12 16.25 -0.29 32.03
C LYS A 12 15.36 -0.84 30.91
N GLY A 13 14.27 -0.14 30.63
CA GLY A 13 13.64 -0.22 29.31
C GLY A 13 14.66 0.30 28.32
N GLU A 14 15.08 -0.54 27.39
CA GLU A 14 15.81 -0.09 26.21
C GLU A 14 14.91 0.92 25.49
N ASN A 15 15.28 2.19 25.51
CA ASN A 15 14.68 3.19 24.63
C ASN A 15 15.09 2.81 23.21
N LYS A 16 14.34 1.91 22.55
CA LYS A 16 14.45 1.74 21.09
C LYS A 16 14.28 3.11 20.47
N SER A 17 15.31 3.58 19.76
CA SER A 17 15.28 4.82 19.01
C SER A 17 14.10 4.77 18.04
N LEU A 18 13.28 5.82 18.05
CA LEU A 18 12.11 5.92 17.18
C LEU A 18 12.55 5.98 15.71
N VAL A 19 12.16 5.01 14.89
CA VAL A 19 12.33 5.10 13.43
C VAL A 19 11.44 6.23 12.91
N SER A 20 12.06 7.21 12.28
CA SER A 20 11.36 8.34 11.67
C SER A 20 10.76 7.96 10.32
N SER A 21 9.73 8.68 9.87
CA SER A 21 9.15 8.52 8.53
C SER A 21 10.21 8.62 7.42
N THR A 22 11.22 9.49 7.57
CA THR A 22 12.33 9.60 6.61
C THR A 22 13.22 8.35 6.57
N VAL A 23 13.50 7.74 7.73
CA VAL A 23 14.29 6.49 7.80
C VAL A 23 13.48 5.34 7.19
N LEU A 24 12.18 5.26 7.50
CA LEU A 24 11.30 4.24 6.93
C LEU A 24 11.20 4.34 5.40
N HIS A 25 11.12 5.56 4.87
CA HIS A 25 11.16 5.79 3.42
C HIS A 25 12.49 5.32 2.80
N GLU A 26 13.62 5.61 3.46
CA GLU A 26 14.94 5.16 3.02
C GLU A 26 15.06 3.63 3.02
N ASP A 27 14.53 2.95 4.05
CA ASP A 27 14.47 1.48 4.10
C ASP A 27 13.67 0.89 2.93
N ILE A 28 12.52 1.48 2.58
CA ILE A 28 11.71 1.05 1.43
C ILE A 28 12.50 1.20 0.12
N VAL A 29 13.21 2.31 -0.05
CA VAL A 29 14.05 2.56 -1.23
C VAL A 29 15.20 1.55 -1.30
N ASN A 30 15.87 1.29 -0.18
CA ASN A 30 16.97 0.32 -0.10
C ASN A 30 16.50 -1.10 -0.41
N LEU A 31 15.30 -1.48 0.06
CA LEU A 31 14.69 -2.77 -0.26
C LEU A 31 14.38 -2.89 -1.77
N LEU A 32 13.87 -1.83 -2.40
CA LEU A 32 13.63 -1.81 -3.85
C LEU A 32 14.92 -1.95 -4.67
N ASP A 33 15.98 -1.22 -4.31
CA ASP A 33 17.31 -1.36 -4.94
C ASP A 33 17.85 -2.79 -4.80
N PHE A 34 17.70 -3.36 -3.61
CA PHE A 34 18.10 -4.74 -3.35
C PHE A 34 17.37 -5.74 -4.24
N ILE A 35 16.04 -5.61 -4.38
CA ILE A 35 15.23 -6.46 -5.27
C ILE A 35 15.67 -6.32 -6.73
N GLU A 36 15.96 -5.10 -7.18
CA GLU A 36 16.44 -4.88 -8.55
C GLU A 36 17.80 -5.57 -8.79
N ARG A 37 18.72 -5.44 -7.83
CA ARG A 37 20.02 -6.13 -7.90
C ARG A 37 19.87 -7.65 -7.87
N LEU A 38 18.92 -8.17 -7.09
CA LEU A 38 18.57 -9.59 -7.04
C LEU A 38 18.10 -10.07 -8.42
N ARG A 39 17.13 -9.38 -9.03
CA ARG A 39 16.60 -9.70 -10.36
C ARG A 39 17.67 -9.67 -11.46
N ASN A 40 18.64 -8.78 -11.33
CA ASN A 40 19.75 -8.65 -12.29
C ASN A 40 20.87 -9.69 -12.06
N GLY A 41 20.71 -10.64 -11.13
CA GLY A 41 21.70 -11.66 -10.82
C GLY A 41 22.99 -11.11 -10.21
N CYS A 42 22.98 -9.86 -9.73
CA CYS A 42 24.16 -9.15 -9.24
C CYS A 42 24.52 -9.51 -7.80
N VAL A 43 23.64 -10.21 -7.08
CA VAL A 43 23.79 -10.46 -5.64
C VAL A 43 24.09 -11.92 -5.34
N LEU A 44 23.61 -12.89 -6.16
CA LEU A 44 23.57 -14.30 -5.77
C LEU A 44 23.90 -15.23 -6.95
N THR A 45 25.01 -15.95 -6.84
CA THR A 45 25.43 -16.98 -7.82
C THR A 45 25.07 -18.41 -7.40
N SER A 46 24.55 -18.61 -6.18
CA SER A 46 24.24 -19.93 -5.61
C SER A 46 22.78 -20.35 -5.73
N LEU A 47 21.86 -19.40 -5.98
CA LEU A 47 20.44 -19.69 -6.19
C LEU A 47 20.17 -20.03 -7.65
N ASP A 48 19.19 -20.89 -7.90
CA ASP A 48 18.66 -21.08 -9.24
C ASP A 48 17.68 -19.97 -9.65
N ILE A 49 17.28 -19.98 -10.92
CA ILE A 49 16.44 -18.92 -11.51
C ILE A 49 15.05 -18.89 -10.87
N ASP A 50 14.47 -20.06 -10.59
CA ASP A 50 13.11 -20.18 -10.06
C ASP A 50 13.07 -19.65 -8.62
N GLN A 51 14.07 -19.99 -7.81
CA GLN A 51 14.24 -19.47 -6.45
C GLN A 51 14.43 -17.95 -6.41
N ILE A 52 15.19 -17.40 -7.36
CA ILE A 52 15.37 -15.94 -7.49
C ILE A 52 14.05 -15.28 -7.85
N GLU A 53 13.25 -15.88 -8.75
CA GLU A 53 11.94 -15.35 -9.15
C GLU A 53 10.95 -15.36 -7.98
N ASP A 54 10.83 -16.49 -7.27
CA ASP A 54 9.95 -16.62 -6.10
C ASP A 54 10.30 -15.62 -5.00
N LEU A 55 11.59 -15.53 -4.63
CA LEU A 55 12.07 -14.57 -3.64
C LEU A 55 11.85 -13.12 -4.10
N THR A 56 12.05 -12.84 -5.38
CA THR A 56 11.80 -11.50 -5.96
C THR A 56 10.33 -11.12 -5.86
N LEU A 57 9.41 -12.05 -6.13
CA LEU A 57 7.97 -11.82 -6.03
C LEU A 57 7.56 -11.56 -4.58
N GLU A 58 8.05 -12.37 -3.64
CA GLU A 58 7.78 -12.19 -2.21
C GLU A 58 8.32 -10.85 -1.70
N LEU A 59 9.55 -10.48 -2.05
CA LEU A 59 10.15 -9.21 -1.62
C LEU A 59 9.49 -8.00 -2.29
N MET A 60 9.12 -8.07 -3.58
CA MET A 60 8.33 -7.00 -4.22
C MET A 60 7.00 -6.80 -3.52
N PHE A 61 6.39 -7.89 -3.09
CA PHE A 61 5.16 -7.84 -2.33
C PHE A 61 5.38 -7.15 -0.97
N VAL A 62 6.35 -7.60 -0.18
CA VAL A 62 6.71 -6.98 1.12
C VAL A 62 7.09 -5.51 0.96
N SER A 63 7.81 -5.15 -0.10
CA SER A 63 8.18 -3.77 -0.40
C SER A 63 6.97 -2.89 -0.70
N GLY A 64 6.06 -3.37 -1.56
CA GLY A 64 4.82 -2.65 -1.84
C GLY A 64 3.97 -2.45 -0.59
N PHE A 65 4.06 -3.36 0.37
CA PHE A 65 3.32 -3.30 1.60
C PHE A 65 3.86 -2.21 2.52
N PHE A 66 5.18 -2.16 2.68
CA PHE A 66 5.84 -1.12 3.44
C PHE A 66 5.58 0.25 2.83
N HIS A 67 5.57 0.32 1.50
CA HIS A 67 5.19 1.53 0.79
C HIS A 67 3.74 1.95 1.08
N LEU A 68 2.77 1.02 1.00
CA LEU A 68 1.37 1.29 1.37
C LEU A 68 1.26 1.74 2.82
N TYR A 69 1.96 1.06 3.74
CA TYR A 69 1.97 1.42 5.15
C TYR A 69 2.52 2.84 5.38
N TYR A 70 3.63 3.16 4.73
CA TYR A 70 4.25 4.47 4.75
C TYR A 70 3.31 5.55 4.22
N SER A 71 2.71 5.33 3.04
CA SER A 71 1.84 6.29 2.35
C SER A 71 0.53 6.52 3.07
N PHE A 72 -0.04 5.50 3.72
CA PHE A 72 -1.34 5.61 4.39
C PHE A 72 -1.25 6.02 5.86
N PHE A 73 -0.26 5.50 6.58
CA PHE A 73 -0.29 5.55 8.03
C PHE A 73 0.78 6.48 8.60
N SER A 74 1.89 6.81 7.88
CA SER A 74 3.09 7.39 8.54
C SER A 74 2.94 8.83 9.06
N GLU A 75 1.93 9.56 8.59
CA GLU A 75 1.58 10.88 9.10
C GLU A 75 0.52 10.75 10.21
N GLY A 76 0.96 10.68 11.47
CA GLY A 76 0.06 10.64 12.64
C GLY A 76 0.47 9.71 13.78
N CYS A 77 1.74 9.30 13.83
CA CYS A 77 2.29 8.23 14.66
C CYS A 77 1.80 8.25 16.13
N ASN A 78 1.08 7.21 16.52
CA ASN A 78 0.92 6.80 17.91
C ASN A 78 1.96 5.73 18.28
N ASP A 79 2.08 5.36 19.55
CA ASP A 79 3.11 4.41 20.02
C ASP A 79 3.10 3.07 19.26
N LYS A 80 1.92 2.56 18.87
CA LYS A 80 1.79 1.31 18.09
C LYS A 80 2.40 1.42 16.70
N MET A 81 2.19 2.58 16.07
CA MET A 81 2.72 2.84 14.74
C MET A 81 4.26 2.91 14.76
N SER A 82 4.80 3.45 15.85
CA SER A 82 6.25 3.50 16.06
C SER A 82 6.85 2.10 16.23
N CYS A 83 6.15 1.19 16.92
CA CYS A 83 6.57 -0.22 17.02
C CYS A 83 6.64 -0.89 15.65
N ILE A 84 5.60 -0.76 14.83
CA ILE A 84 5.58 -1.33 13.48
C ILE A 84 6.71 -0.75 12.61
N SER A 85 6.95 0.56 12.67
CA SER A 85 8.03 1.20 11.91
C SER A 85 9.41 0.64 12.30
N ASN A 86 9.63 0.38 13.59
CA ASN A 86 10.85 -0.28 14.06
C ASN A 86 10.94 -1.74 13.58
N GLU A 87 9.84 -2.49 13.58
CA GLU A 87 9.83 -3.87 13.08
C GLU A 87 10.09 -3.95 11.57
N ILE A 88 9.54 -3.00 10.79
CA ILE A 88 9.86 -2.87 9.36
C ILE A 88 11.34 -2.57 9.18
N HIS A 89 11.89 -1.60 9.92
CA HIS A 89 13.31 -1.26 9.86
C HIS A 89 14.20 -2.46 10.21
N ASP A 90 13.94 -3.11 11.34
CA ASP A 90 14.68 -4.29 11.81
C ASP A 90 14.64 -5.41 10.75
N LEU A 91 13.49 -5.61 10.09
CA LEU A 91 13.37 -6.57 8.98
C LEU A 91 14.21 -6.15 7.78
N VAL A 92 14.05 -4.93 7.26
CA VAL A 92 14.79 -4.46 6.08
C VAL A 92 16.29 -4.55 6.33
N GLN A 93 16.78 -4.11 7.49
CA GLN A 93 18.19 -4.22 7.84
C GLN A 93 18.64 -5.70 7.87
N SER A 94 17.85 -6.60 8.46
CA SER A 94 18.15 -8.03 8.44
C SER A 94 18.25 -8.59 7.01
N LEU A 95 17.32 -8.22 6.12
CA LEU A 95 17.31 -8.66 4.72
C LEU A 95 18.57 -8.20 3.97
N LEU A 96 18.95 -6.94 4.13
CA LEU A 96 20.11 -6.36 3.45
C LEU A 96 21.45 -6.99 3.90
N HIS A 97 21.50 -7.61 5.08
CA HIS A 97 22.69 -8.27 5.61
C HIS A 97 22.77 -9.78 5.29
N ARG A 98 21.69 -10.39 4.76
CA ARG A 98 21.69 -11.81 4.38
C ARG A 98 22.41 -12.03 3.05
N HIS A 99 22.90 -13.25 2.82
CA HIS A 99 23.59 -13.68 1.60
C HIS A 99 23.29 -15.13 1.24
N GLY A 100 23.27 -15.47 -0.05
CA GLY A 100 23.17 -16.85 -0.52
C GLY A 100 21.89 -17.56 -0.08
N GLU A 101 22.02 -18.83 0.28
CA GLU A 101 20.94 -19.67 0.80
C GLU A 101 20.35 -19.16 2.13
N ASP A 102 21.07 -18.33 2.89
CA ASP A 102 20.55 -17.73 4.14
C ASP A 102 19.35 -16.79 3.88
N MET A 103 19.20 -16.33 2.63
CA MET A 103 18.01 -15.57 2.20
C MET A 103 16.77 -16.46 2.03
N LEU A 104 16.94 -17.73 1.68
CA LEU A 104 15.84 -18.70 1.55
C LEU A 104 15.35 -19.22 2.90
N VAL A 105 16.15 -19.05 3.97
CA VAL A 105 15.73 -19.44 5.31
C VAL A 105 14.51 -18.61 5.70
N ASN A 106 13.38 -19.33 5.79
CA ASN A 106 12.02 -18.82 5.90
C ASN A 106 11.97 -17.51 6.68
N MET A 107 11.68 -16.43 5.97
CA MET A 107 11.55 -15.12 6.58
C MET A 107 10.28 -15.14 7.43
N ASN A 108 10.43 -15.05 8.75
CA ASN A 108 9.27 -15.03 9.63
C ASN A 108 8.66 -13.63 9.61
N TYR A 109 7.76 -13.41 8.65
CA TYR A 109 6.99 -12.18 8.61
C TYR A 109 5.73 -12.22 9.49
N HIS A 110 5.40 -13.39 10.04
CA HIS A 110 4.12 -13.63 10.72
C HIS A 110 3.87 -12.61 11.83
N ASP A 111 4.88 -12.36 12.69
CA ASP A 111 4.75 -11.44 13.81
C ASP A 111 4.53 -9.99 13.34
N LEU A 112 5.30 -9.54 12.34
CA LEU A 112 5.15 -8.21 11.74
C LEU A 112 3.76 -8.05 11.10
N PHE A 113 3.30 -9.04 10.35
CA PHE A 113 1.99 -9.00 9.71
C PHE A 113 0.85 -9.06 10.73
N GLU A 114 0.95 -9.87 11.79
CA GLU A 114 -0.05 -9.87 12.88
C GLU A 114 -0.11 -8.53 13.61
N ASN A 115 1.04 -7.90 13.87
CA ASN A 115 1.09 -6.57 14.47
C ASN A 115 0.42 -5.52 13.56
N ILE A 116 0.65 -5.59 12.25
CA ILE A 116 0.02 -4.67 11.31
C ILE A 116 -1.47 -4.98 11.13
N LYS A 117 -1.88 -6.24 11.08
CA LYS A 117 -3.30 -6.66 11.05
C LYS A 117 -4.06 -6.11 12.23
N SER A 118 -3.50 -6.28 13.42
CA SER A 118 -4.03 -5.74 14.67
C SER A 118 -4.18 -4.23 14.54
N TYR A 119 -3.13 -3.52 14.10
CA TYR A 119 -3.19 -2.09 13.89
C TYR A 119 -4.28 -1.68 12.89
N ILE A 120 -4.35 -2.27 11.71
CA ILE A 120 -5.37 -1.97 10.68
C ILE A 120 -6.79 -2.21 11.21
N THR A 121 -6.98 -3.27 12.01
CA THR A 121 -8.30 -3.61 12.58
C THR A 121 -8.74 -2.60 13.64
N TYR A 122 -7.80 -2.04 14.41
CA TYR A 122 -8.09 -1.07 15.48
C TYR A 122 -7.93 0.39 15.05
N ALA A 123 -7.27 0.64 13.92
CA ALA A 123 -7.19 1.97 13.33
C ALA A 123 -8.61 2.36 12.93
N GLU A 124 -9.17 3.35 13.61
CA GLU A 124 -10.35 4.02 13.07
C GLU A 124 -10.00 4.52 11.66
N PRO A 125 -10.96 4.65 10.74
CA PRO A 125 -10.76 5.29 9.43
C PRO A 125 -10.33 6.77 9.50
N SER A 126 -9.79 7.19 10.65
CA SER A 126 -9.61 8.56 11.10
C SER A 126 -8.69 9.33 10.16
N HIS A 127 -9.29 10.27 9.44
CA HIS A 127 -8.73 11.54 9.02
C HIS A 127 -7.30 11.50 8.46
N VAL A 128 -7.01 10.58 7.54
CA VAL A 128 -5.83 10.74 6.68
C VAL A 128 -6.14 11.90 5.73
N THR A 129 -5.78 13.13 6.13
CA THR A 129 -5.76 14.27 5.22
C THR A 129 -4.53 14.15 4.32
N THR A 130 -4.59 13.20 3.37
CA THR A 130 -3.57 13.07 2.33
C THR A 130 -3.65 14.29 1.41
N THR A 131 -2.52 14.94 1.13
CA THR A 131 -2.45 15.99 0.09
C THR A 131 -2.76 15.40 -1.29
N GLU A 132 -3.07 16.24 -2.28
CA GLU A 132 -3.28 15.76 -3.66
C GLU A 132 -2.08 14.94 -4.17
N ASP A 133 -0.85 15.43 -3.97
CA ASP A 133 0.37 14.72 -4.42
C ASP A 133 0.53 13.35 -3.75
N ARG A 134 0.27 13.28 -2.44
CA ARG A 134 0.35 12.03 -1.67
C ARG A 134 -0.74 11.03 -2.08
N LEU A 135 -1.87 11.48 -2.60
CA LEU A 135 -2.91 10.60 -3.12
C LEU A 135 -2.48 9.93 -4.43
N VAL A 136 -1.68 10.60 -5.27
CA VAL A 136 -1.08 9.97 -6.45
C VAL A 136 -0.12 8.85 -6.03
N GLU A 137 0.79 9.14 -5.10
CA GLU A 137 1.73 8.14 -4.56
C GLU A 137 0.98 6.92 -4.03
N LEU A 138 -0.11 7.17 -3.29
CA LEU A 138 -0.94 6.11 -2.75
C LEU A 138 -1.61 5.26 -3.84
N LEU A 139 -2.21 5.88 -4.85
CA LEU A 139 -2.86 5.16 -5.94
C LEU A 139 -1.83 4.37 -6.77
N ASP A 140 -0.63 4.91 -6.98
CA ASP A 140 0.48 4.21 -7.61
C ASP A 140 0.92 2.99 -6.79
N ALA A 141 1.03 3.13 -5.46
CA ALA A 141 1.36 2.02 -4.56
C ALA A 141 0.28 0.92 -4.58
N ILE A 142 -1.00 1.29 -4.54
CA ILE A 142 -2.11 0.33 -4.64
C ILE A 142 -2.07 -0.40 -5.98
N LEU A 143 -1.85 0.32 -7.08
CA LEU A 143 -1.81 -0.29 -8.42
C LEU A 143 -0.64 -1.23 -8.58
N MET A 144 0.54 -0.82 -8.11
CA MET A 144 1.71 -1.70 -8.05
C MET A 144 1.35 -3.00 -7.31
N TYR A 145 0.69 -2.87 -6.16
CA TYR A 145 0.26 -4.02 -5.36
C TYR A 145 -0.72 -4.93 -6.09
N LEU A 146 -1.74 -4.33 -6.69
CA LEU A 146 -2.75 -5.07 -7.44
C LEU A 146 -2.14 -5.79 -8.65
N GLN A 147 -1.04 -5.30 -9.23
CA GLN A 147 -0.36 -5.96 -10.35
C GLN A 147 0.44 -7.19 -9.93
N TYR A 148 1.06 -7.18 -8.75
CA TYR A 148 1.91 -8.28 -8.29
C TYR A 148 1.13 -9.39 -7.58
N LEU A 149 0.09 -9.02 -6.83
CA LEU A 149 -0.67 -9.96 -6.00
C LEU A 149 -1.23 -11.18 -6.75
N PRO A 150 -1.69 -11.10 -8.02
CA PRO A 150 -2.09 -12.27 -8.79
C PRO A 150 -1.03 -13.32 -9.01
N LYS A 151 0.24 -12.91 -9.07
CA LYS A 151 1.37 -13.84 -9.25
C LYS A 151 1.61 -14.67 -7.99
N LEU A 152 1.34 -14.08 -6.83
CA LEU A 152 1.57 -14.69 -5.52
C LEU A 152 0.35 -15.49 -5.03
N CYS A 153 -0.86 -14.96 -5.22
CA CYS A 153 -2.11 -15.51 -4.68
C CYS A 153 -3.01 -16.11 -5.77
N SER A 154 -2.42 -16.63 -6.86
CA SER A 154 -3.18 -17.05 -8.05
C SER A 154 -4.31 -18.03 -7.72
N GLU A 155 -4.09 -18.96 -6.79
CA GLU A 155 -5.08 -19.95 -6.35
C GLU A 155 -6.30 -19.32 -5.66
N LEU A 156 -6.08 -18.31 -4.81
CA LEU A 156 -7.14 -17.61 -4.07
C LEU A 156 -8.02 -16.74 -4.98
N ILE A 157 -7.44 -16.15 -6.04
CA ILE A 157 -8.16 -15.24 -6.94
C ILE A 157 -8.58 -15.88 -8.26
N PHE A 158 -8.19 -17.13 -8.54
CA PHE A 158 -8.42 -17.79 -9.82
C PHE A 158 -9.89 -17.73 -10.27
N THR A 159 -10.81 -17.96 -9.34
CA THR A 159 -12.26 -17.97 -9.61
C THR A 159 -12.87 -16.57 -9.77
N SER A 160 -12.10 -15.51 -9.49
CA SER A 160 -12.53 -14.11 -9.57
C SER A 160 -11.59 -13.20 -10.35
N MET A 161 -10.76 -13.77 -11.23
CA MET A 161 -9.79 -13.03 -12.04
C MET A 161 -10.41 -11.86 -12.80
N THR A 162 -11.60 -12.03 -13.40
CA THR A 162 -12.28 -10.94 -14.11
C THR A 162 -12.68 -9.78 -13.19
N GLN A 163 -13.18 -10.08 -11.99
CA GLN A 163 -13.49 -9.07 -10.98
C GLN A 163 -12.20 -8.38 -10.49
N TYR A 164 -11.11 -9.14 -10.40
CA TYR A 164 -9.82 -8.63 -9.96
C TYR A 164 -9.22 -7.67 -11.00
N GLU A 165 -9.23 -8.04 -12.28
CA GLU A 165 -8.85 -7.18 -13.40
C GLU A 165 -9.71 -5.91 -13.46
N LEU A 166 -11.01 -6.03 -13.18
CA LEU A 166 -11.89 -4.86 -13.09
C LEU A 166 -11.44 -3.93 -11.96
N LEU A 167 -11.06 -4.45 -10.80
CA LEU A 167 -10.55 -3.64 -9.68
C LEU A 167 -9.25 -2.90 -10.08
N GLN A 168 -8.33 -3.58 -10.76
CA GLN A 168 -7.12 -2.96 -11.31
C GLN A 168 -7.45 -1.80 -12.26
N ASN A 169 -8.39 -2.01 -13.18
CA ASN A 169 -8.78 -0.99 -14.15
C ASN A 169 -9.43 0.23 -13.47
N VAL A 170 -10.34 -0.01 -12.52
CA VAL A 170 -11.00 1.05 -11.75
C VAL A 170 -9.97 1.94 -11.05
N PHE A 171 -8.98 1.34 -10.39
CA PHE A 171 -7.91 2.11 -9.72
C PHE A 171 -6.97 2.79 -10.72
N GLY A 172 -6.71 2.17 -11.87
CA GLY A 172 -5.91 2.76 -12.95
C GLY A 172 -6.54 4.05 -13.45
N ASN A 173 -7.85 4.00 -13.70
CA ASN A 173 -8.64 5.15 -14.13
C ASN A 173 -8.68 6.24 -13.05
N LEU A 174 -8.92 5.88 -11.79
CA LEU A 174 -8.91 6.83 -10.67
C LEU A 174 -7.57 7.57 -10.55
N ARG A 175 -6.44 6.86 -10.67
CA ARG A 175 -5.10 7.46 -10.70
C ARG A 175 -4.97 8.44 -11.87
N ASP A 176 -5.34 8.01 -13.07
CA ASP A 176 -5.15 8.83 -14.27
C ASP A 176 -6.02 10.09 -14.23
N PHE A 177 -7.27 9.99 -13.76
CA PHE A 177 -8.13 11.16 -13.51
C PHE A 177 -7.55 12.09 -12.45
N HIS A 178 -7.02 11.55 -11.35
CA HIS A 178 -6.39 12.36 -10.32
C HIS A 178 -5.15 13.10 -10.83
N ARG A 179 -4.33 12.45 -11.68
CA ARG A 179 -3.18 13.10 -12.34
C ARG A 179 -3.60 14.26 -13.25
N LEU A 180 -4.78 14.21 -13.90
CA LEU A 180 -5.28 15.36 -14.66
C LEU A 180 -5.51 16.60 -13.79
N LYS A 181 -5.93 16.41 -12.53
CA LYS A 181 -6.09 17.50 -11.57
C LYS A 181 -4.74 18.06 -11.14
N VAL A 182 -3.82 17.20 -10.68
CA VAL A 182 -2.47 17.61 -10.22
C VAL A 182 -1.69 18.34 -11.31
N ASN A 183 -1.83 17.90 -12.57
CA ASN A 183 -1.16 18.54 -13.71
C ASN A 183 -1.83 19.86 -14.15
N GLY A 184 -2.89 20.31 -13.47
CA GLY A 184 -3.61 21.53 -13.83
C GLY A 184 -4.41 21.45 -15.14
N CYS A 185 -4.52 20.24 -15.74
CA CYS A 185 -5.30 20.04 -16.96
C CYS A 185 -6.77 20.36 -16.75
N VAL A 186 -7.25 20.21 -15.51
CA VAL A 186 -8.62 20.52 -15.18
C VAL A 186 -8.79 21.07 -13.76
N GLU A 187 -9.50 22.19 -13.67
CA GLU A 187 -9.88 22.83 -12.42
C GLU A 187 -11.23 22.28 -11.96
N TYR A 188 -11.27 21.74 -10.74
CA TYR A 188 -12.53 21.46 -10.04
C TYR A 188 -12.35 21.75 -8.56
N GLU A 189 -13.23 22.59 -8.02
CA GLU A 189 -13.47 22.78 -6.58
C GLU A 189 -14.22 21.56 -5.99
N THR A 190 -14.81 20.71 -6.85
CA THR A 190 -15.64 19.55 -6.45
C THR A 190 -14.84 18.29 -6.12
N ILE A 191 -13.58 18.16 -6.58
CA ILE A 191 -12.74 16.99 -6.26
C ILE A 191 -12.32 16.98 -4.78
N GLU A 192 -12.21 18.14 -4.13
CA GLU A 192 -11.95 18.20 -2.68
C GLU A 192 -12.99 17.40 -1.87
N TYR A 193 -14.24 17.34 -2.35
CA TYR A 193 -15.30 16.53 -1.74
C TYR A 193 -15.14 15.02 -2.03
N VAL A 194 -14.58 14.67 -3.19
CA VAL A 194 -14.40 13.28 -3.62
C VAL A 194 -13.13 12.66 -3.05
N ILE A 195 -12.10 13.46 -2.73
CA ILE A 195 -10.83 13.00 -2.15
C ILE A 195 -11.05 12.14 -0.88
N PRO A 196 -11.84 12.56 0.13
CA PRO A 196 -12.12 11.72 1.30
C PRO A 196 -12.79 10.39 0.95
N HIS A 197 -13.67 10.38 -0.05
CA HIS A 197 -14.31 9.16 -0.51
C HIS A 197 -13.31 8.23 -1.17
N LEU A 198 -12.44 8.76 -2.02
CA LEU A 198 -11.38 8.02 -2.71
C LEU A 198 -10.36 7.44 -1.70
N GLN A 199 -9.93 8.22 -0.71
CA GLN A 199 -9.08 7.75 0.38
C GLN A 199 -9.71 6.58 1.14
N LEU A 200 -10.99 6.69 1.50
CA LEU A 200 -11.71 5.61 2.18
C LEU A 200 -11.78 4.34 1.31
N LYS A 201 -11.99 4.49 0.00
CA LYS A 201 -12.01 3.35 -0.94
C LYS A 201 -10.62 2.72 -1.08
N ALA A 202 -9.59 3.54 -1.19
CA ALA A 202 -8.20 3.10 -1.22
C ALA A 202 -7.84 2.30 0.04
N GLN A 203 -8.25 2.77 1.22
CA GLN A 203 -8.04 2.05 2.49
C GLN A 203 -8.73 0.68 2.48
N ARG A 204 -9.97 0.60 1.97
CA ARG A 204 -10.69 -0.68 1.86
C ARG A 204 -10.00 -1.66 0.91
N VAL A 205 -9.37 -1.18 -0.16
CA VAL A 205 -8.58 -2.02 -1.07
C VAL A 205 -7.28 -2.47 -0.42
N VAL A 206 -6.58 -1.60 0.30
CA VAL A 206 -5.40 -2.00 1.08
C VAL A 206 -5.75 -3.11 2.08
N ASN A 207 -6.86 -2.98 2.81
CA ASN A 207 -7.33 -3.99 3.75
C ASN A 207 -7.67 -5.33 3.07
N PHE A 208 -8.17 -5.28 1.83
CA PHE A 208 -8.43 -6.47 1.03
C PHE A 208 -7.13 -7.14 0.58
N CYS A 209 -6.18 -6.38 0.04
CA CYS A 209 -4.86 -6.87 -0.31
C CYS A 209 -4.16 -7.51 0.89
N PHE A 210 -4.28 -6.90 2.07
CA PHE A 210 -3.78 -7.43 3.33
C PHE A 210 -4.42 -8.77 3.69
N THR A 211 -5.76 -8.86 3.59
CA THR A 211 -6.48 -10.11 3.85
C THR A 211 -6.00 -11.23 2.92
N LEU A 212 -5.85 -10.94 1.63
CA LEU A 212 -5.44 -11.91 0.62
C LEU A 212 -4.08 -12.52 0.93
N PHE A 213 -3.11 -11.69 1.29
CA PHE A 213 -1.78 -12.17 1.60
C PHE A 213 -1.71 -12.91 2.93
N TYR A 214 -2.43 -12.44 3.94
CA TYR A 214 -2.51 -13.16 5.21
C TYR A 214 -2.98 -14.60 4.99
N TYR A 215 -3.93 -14.80 4.09
CA TYR A 215 -4.38 -16.13 3.69
C TYR A 215 -3.37 -16.93 2.88
N GLN A 216 -2.48 -16.28 2.14
CA GLN A 216 -1.40 -16.96 1.43
C GLN A 216 -0.32 -17.49 2.39
N LEU A 217 -0.11 -16.80 3.52
CA LEU A 217 0.86 -17.20 4.54
C LEU A 217 0.38 -18.36 5.43
N ASP A 218 -0.93 -18.63 5.43
CA ASP A 218 -1.55 -19.72 6.19
C ASP A 218 -2.09 -20.78 5.23
N GLU A 219 -2.40 -21.97 5.74
CA GLU A 219 -3.08 -22.99 4.94
C GLU A 219 -4.54 -22.55 4.73
N PHE A 220 -4.92 -22.21 3.50
CA PHE A 220 -6.27 -21.72 3.18
C PHE A 220 -7.18 -22.84 2.65
N ASP A 221 -8.50 -22.67 2.82
CA ASP A 221 -9.51 -23.62 2.32
C ASP A 221 -10.49 -23.00 1.30
N GLU A 222 -11.45 -23.80 0.84
CA GLU A 222 -12.48 -23.35 -0.12
C GLU A 222 -13.36 -22.22 0.45
N SER A 223 -13.54 -22.17 1.78
CA SER A 223 -14.29 -21.11 2.45
C SER A 223 -13.55 -19.77 2.39
N ASP A 224 -12.22 -19.79 2.44
CA ASP A 224 -11.38 -18.60 2.27
C ASP A 224 -11.46 -18.04 0.85
N VAL A 225 -11.43 -18.90 -0.18
CA VAL A 225 -11.63 -18.49 -1.58
C VAL A 225 -12.99 -17.81 -1.76
N SER A 226 -14.06 -18.41 -1.21
CA SER A 226 -15.40 -17.82 -1.23
C SER A 226 -15.45 -16.46 -0.51
N ARG A 227 -14.75 -16.33 0.64
CA ARG A 227 -14.66 -15.09 1.39
C ARG A 227 -13.93 -13.99 0.61
N VAL A 228 -12.82 -14.33 -0.05
CA VAL A 228 -12.07 -13.43 -0.95
C VAL A 228 -12.97 -12.92 -2.06
N ASN A 229 -13.68 -13.82 -2.76
CA ASN A 229 -14.57 -13.47 -3.85
C ASN A 229 -15.69 -12.52 -3.42
N SER A 230 -16.31 -12.81 -2.27
CA SER A 230 -17.35 -11.94 -1.68
C SER A 230 -16.80 -10.56 -1.30
N LYS A 231 -15.61 -10.49 -0.68
CA LYS A 231 -14.96 -9.22 -0.37
C LYS A 231 -14.64 -8.43 -1.63
N LEU A 232 -14.11 -9.08 -2.68
CA LEU A 232 -13.79 -8.44 -3.95
C LEU A 232 -15.04 -7.87 -4.63
N ALA A 233 -16.12 -8.65 -4.71
CA ALA A 233 -17.40 -8.17 -5.26
C ALA A 233 -17.93 -6.96 -4.48
N ASN A 234 -17.89 -7.01 -3.14
CA ASN A 234 -18.30 -5.91 -2.29
C ASN A 234 -17.44 -4.64 -2.49
N LEU A 235 -16.13 -4.79 -2.72
CA LEU A 235 -15.26 -3.65 -3.03
C LEU A 235 -15.64 -3.02 -4.36
N LEU A 236 -15.83 -3.81 -5.41
CA LEU A 236 -16.21 -3.29 -6.73
C LEU A 236 -17.49 -2.46 -6.67
N VAL A 237 -18.52 -2.96 -5.98
CA VAL A 237 -19.79 -2.23 -5.76
C VAL A 237 -19.56 -0.88 -5.07
N GLN A 238 -18.50 -0.76 -4.27
CA GLN A 238 -18.19 0.46 -3.52
C GLN A 238 -17.26 1.42 -4.25
N VAL A 239 -16.37 0.94 -5.12
CA VAL A 239 -15.35 1.75 -5.80
C VAL A 239 -15.85 2.24 -7.16
N ILE A 240 -16.55 1.39 -7.93
CA ILE A 240 -17.06 1.76 -9.27
C ILE A 240 -17.89 3.06 -9.25
N PRO A 241 -18.82 3.28 -8.29
CA PRO A 241 -19.56 4.54 -8.25
C PRO A 241 -18.67 5.78 -8.08
N VAL A 242 -17.59 5.66 -7.30
CA VAL A 242 -16.63 6.75 -7.09
C VAL A 242 -15.87 7.05 -8.37
N GLU A 243 -15.41 6.03 -9.08
CA GLU A 243 -14.78 6.19 -10.39
C GLU A 243 -15.71 6.88 -11.40
N LEU A 244 -16.97 6.45 -11.48
CA LEU A 244 -17.95 7.05 -12.39
C LEU A 244 -18.24 8.51 -12.05
N GLU A 245 -18.29 8.86 -10.76
CA GLU A 245 -18.45 10.23 -10.29
C GLU A 245 -17.24 11.09 -10.66
N VAL A 246 -16.01 10.62 -10.40
CA VAL A 246 -14.76 11.29 -10.80
C VAL A 246 -14.73 11.48 -12.31
N MET A 247 -15.03 10.44 -13.09
CA MET A 247 -15.07 10.51 -14.54
C MET A 247 -16.08 11.56 -15.04
N HIS A 248 -17.27 11.60 -14.45
CA HIS A 248 -18.31 12.56 -14.82
C HIS A 248 -17.88 14.00 -14.55
N ILE A 249 -17.32 14.26 -13.37
CA ILE A 249 -16.72 15.55 -13.01
C ILE A 249 -15.66 15.90 -14.05
N CYS A 250 -14.77 14.96 -14.37
CA CYS A 250 -13.68 15.22 -15.28
C CYS A 250 -14.14 15.58 -16.69
N CYS A 251 -15.07 14.81 -17.23
CA CYS A 251 -15.63 15.03 -18.55
C CYS A 251 -16.35 16.39 -18.66
N THR A 252 -17.02 16.84 -17.60
CA THR A 252 -17.81 18.09 -17.62
C THR A 252 -16.92 19.32 -17.75
N ASN A 253 -15.78 19.36 -17.05
CA ASN A 253 -14.93 20.56 -17.05
C ASN A 253 -13.96 20.59 -18.21
N LEU A 254 -13.53 19.43 -18.73
CA LEU A 254 -12.85 19.35 -20.02
C LEU A 254 -13.69 19.92 -21.17
N LYS A 255 -15.01 19.72 -21.14
CA LYS A 255 -15.93 20.35 -22.12
C LYS A 255 -16.03 21.87 -21.91
N GLY A 256 -16.07 22.32 -20.66
CA GLY A 256 -16.09 23.75 -20.31
C GLY A 256 -14.84 24.51 -20.74
N SER A 257 -13.65 23.92 -20.65
CA SER A 257 -12.39 24.57 -21.06
C SER A 257 -12.32 24.81 -22.57
N LYS A 258 -12.68 23.80 -23.39
CA LYS A 258 -12.73 23.94 -24.85
C LYS A 258 -13.68 25.05 -25.33
N LEU A 259 -14.80 25.26 -24.63
CA LEU A 259 -15.74 26.33 -24.96
C LEU A 259 -15.19 27.74 -24.63
N LYS A 260 -14.35 27.88 -23.60
CA LYS A 260 -13.70 29.16 -23.26
C LYS A 260 -12.61 29.56 -24.26
N GLU A 261 -11.88 28.61 -24.84
CA GLU A 261 -10.87 28.90 -25.87
C GLU A 261 -11.48 29.34 -27.20
N VAL A 262 -12.60 28.75 -27.61
CA VAL A 262 -13.31 29.12 -28.86
C VAL A 262 -13.96 30.51 -28.76
N GLY A 263 -14.30 30.97 -27.54
CA GLY A 263 -14.84 32.32 -27.33
C GLY A 263 -13.81 33.45 -27.37
N ARG A 264 -12.52 33.16 -27.13
CA ARG A 264 -11.45 34.19 -27.07
C ARG A 264 -10.78 34.47 -28.41
N SER A 265 -11.00 33.64 -29.42
CA SER A 265 -10.43 33.78 -30.77
C SER A 265 -11.31 34.61 -31.73
N SER A 266 -12.40 35.23 -31.26
CA SER A 266 -13.36 35.98 -32.10
C SER A 266 -13.44 37.49 -31.86
N SER A 267 -12.52 38.09 -31.10
CA SER A 267 -12.47 39.55 -30.90
C SER A 267 -11.10 40.14 -31.25
N SER A 268 -10.75 40.10 -32.53
CA SER A 268 -9.79 41.05 -33.11
C SER A 268 -10.12 41.22 -34.59
N SER A 269 -10.95 42.22 -34.89
CA SER A 269 -11.18 42.78 -36.22
C SER A 269 -11.42 44.26 -36.06
#